data_AF-A0A6G9IEU9-F1
#
_entry.id   AF-A0A6G9IEU9-F1
#
_cell.length_a   1.000
_cell.length_b   1.000
_cell.length_c   1.000
_cell.angle_alpha   90.00
_cell.angle_beta   90.00
_cell.angle_gamma   90.00
#
_symmetry.space_group_name_H-M   'P 1'
#
loop_
_entity.id
_entity.type
_entity.pdbx_description
1 polymer ?
#
loop_
_entity_poly.entity_id
_entity_poly.type
_entity_poly.pdbx_seq_one_letter_code
_entity_poly.pdbx_strand_id
1 'polypeptide(L)' 'MMPSLPQLLILIAVVVLLFGTKKLRNIGSDLGAAIKGFKKSMNDDDDKPADKKDAEFSKENEVKDNTNSVEDNKKE' A
#
# COMPACT_ATOMS: atom_id res chain seq x y z
N MET A 1 14.83 -30.56 6.62
CA MET A 1 13.82 -30.51 5.54
C MET A 1 13.53 -29.04 5.27
N MET A 2 13.76 -28.54 4.06
CA MET A 2 13.41 -27.14 3.72
C MET A 2 11.92 -27.07 3.41
N PRO A 3 11.21 -26.04 3.91
CA PRO A 3 9.83 -25.82 3.51
C PRO A 3 9.76 -25.54 2.00
N SER A 4 8.87 -26.26 1.32
CA SER A 4 8.56 -26.04 -0.08
C SER A 4 7.64 -24.82 -0.24
N LEU A 5 7.74 -24.16 -1.40
CA LEU A 5 6.99 -22.95 -1.73
C LEU A 5 5.47 -23.06 -1.49
N PRO A 6 4.79 -24.21 -1.78
CA PRO A 6 3.36 -24.36 -1.48
C PRO A 6 3.00 -24.24 0.01
N GLN A 7 3.87 -24.72 0.90
CA GLN A 7 3.62 -24.63 2.35
C GLN A 7 3.75 -23.18 2.84
N LEU A 8 4.66 -22.40 2.25
CA LEU A 8 4.81 -20.99 2.58
C LEU A 8 3.60 -20.17 2.14
N LEU A 9 3.02 -20.47 0.97
CA LEU A 9 1.78 -19.82 0.50
C LEU A 9 0.61 -20.07 1.45
N ILE A 10 0.45 -21.32 1.92
CA ILE A 10 -0.60 -21.68 2.87
C ILE A 10 -0.40 -20.95 4.21
N LEU A 11 0.83 -20.85 4.69
CA LEU A 11 1.15 -20.10 5.91
C LEU A 11 0.80 -18.61 5.76
N ILE A 12 1.19 -17.98 4.65
CA ILE A 12 0.87 -16.57 4.38
C ILE A 12 -0.65 -16.37 4.31
N ALA A 13 -1.38 -17.27 3.67
CA ALA A 13 -2.84 -17.19 3.58
C ALA A 13 -3.50 -17.17 4.96
N VAL A 14 -3.05 -18.04 5.88
CA VAL A 14 -3.56 -18.06 7.27
C VAL A 14 -3.23 -16.75 8.00
N VAL A 15 -2.00 -16.25 7.89
CA VAL A 15 -1.58 -14.96 8.50
C VAL A 15 -2.45 -13.81 7.97
N VAL A 16 -2.67 -13.75 6.66
CA VAL A 16 -3.53 -12.72 6.05
C VAL A 16 -4.97 -12.80 6.55
N LEU A 17 -5.51 -14.01 6.76
CA LEU A 17 -6.85 -14.20 7.31
C LEU A 17 -6.94 -13.72 8.77
N LEU A 18 -5.92 -14.00 9.59
CA LEU A 18 -5.91 -13.62 11.02
C LEU A 18 -5.75 -12.11 11.22
N PHE A 19 -4.81 -11.50 10.51
CA PHE A 19 -4.52 -10.07 10.65
C PHE A 19 -5.42 -9.19 9.76
N GLY A 20 -6.01 -9.76 8.72
CA GLY A 20 -6.77 -9.06 7.70
C GLY A 20 -5.88 -8.30 6.71
N THR A 21 -6.36 -8.17 5.47
CA THR A 21 -5.62 -7.49 4.38
C THR A 21 -5.41 -5.99 4.65
N LYS A 22 -6.30 -5.34 5.41
CA LYS A 22 -6.24 -3.89 5.71
C LYS A 22 -5.05 -3.53 6.62
N LYS A 23 -4.81 -4.31 7.68
CA LYS A 23 -3.65 -4.14 8.58
C LYS A 23 -2.35 -4.44 7.85
N LEU A 24 -2.34 -5.54 7.09
CA LEU A 24 -1.16 -5.99 6.35
C LEU A 24 -0.79 -5.01 5.23
N ARG A 25 -1.76 -4.36 4.58
CA ARG A 25 -1.51 -3.32 3.56
C ARG A 25 -0.91 -2.06 4.17
N ASN A 26 -1.42 -1.59 5.31
CA ASN A 26 -0.87 -0.39 5.96
C ASN A 26 0.59 -0.63 6.36
N ILE A 27 0.89 -1.73 7.04
CA ILE A 27 2.26 -2.05 7.47
C ILE A 27 3.15 -2.41 6.26
N GLY A 28 2.60 -3.14 5.29
CA GLY A 28 3.31 -3.55 4.08
C GLY A 28 3.65 -2.38 3.15
N SER A 29 2.88 -1.30 3.15
CA SER A 29 3.20 -0.09 2.39
C SER A 29 4.46 0.59 2.93
N ASP A 30 4.55 0.73 4.25
CA ASP A 30 5.67 1.39 4.93
C ASP A 30 6.94 0.54 4.84
N LEU A 31 6.83 -0.76 5.13
CA LEU A 31 7.94 -1.71 4.99
C LEU A 31 8.35 -1.86 3.52
N GLY A 32 7.39 -1.88 2.59
CA GLY A 32 7.63 -1.97 1.16
C GLY A 32 8.38 -0.76 0.61
N ALA A 33 8.05 0.45 1.09
CA ALA A 33 8.76 1.67 0.72
C ALA A 33 10.22 1.64 1.22
N ALA A 34 10.44 1.21 2.47
CA ALA A 34 11.78 1.07 3.04
C ALA A 34 12.63 0.02 2.29
N ILE A 35 12.06 -1.16 2.01
CA ILE A 35 12.74 -2.22 1.25
C ILE A 35 12.99 -1.80 -0.20
N LYS A 36 12.08 -1.04 -0.82
CA LYS A 36 12.26 -0.52 -2.19
C LYS A 36 13.42 0.48 -2.24
N GLY A 37 13.52 1.39 -1.26
CA GLY A 37 14.65 2.31 -1.14
C GLY A 37 15.97 1.56 -0.92
N PHE A 38 15.97 0.58 -0.02
CA PHE A 38 17.14 -0.28 0.24
C PHE A 38 17.58 -1.05 -1.00
N LYS A 39 16.65 -1.68 -1.73
CA LYS A 39 16.96 -2.37 -2.98
C LYS A 39 17.51 -1.38 -4.01
N LYS A 40 16.92 -0.19 -4.12
CA LYS A 40 17.37 0.83 -5.08
C LYS A 40 18.80 1.28 -4.79
N SER A 41 19.12 1.61 -3.54
CA SER A 41 20.50 1.98 -3.16
C SER A 41 21.49 0.83 -3.37
N MET A 42 21.06 -0.42 -3.15
CA MET A 42 21.90 -1.61 -3.35
C MET A 42 22.13 -1.94 -4.83
N ASN A 43 21.28 -1.46 -5.74
CA ASN A 43 21.41 -1.64 -7.19
C ASN A 43 21.98 -0.37 -7.90
N ASP A 44 21.91 0.80 -7.26
CA ASP A 44 22.47 2.07 -7.78
C ASP A 44 24.02 2.07 -7.82
N ASP A 45 24.68 1.10 -7.17
CA ASP A 45 26.13 0.87 -7.29
C ASP A 45 26.52 0.26 -8.66
N ASP A 46 25.58 -0.32 -9.42
CA ASP A 46 25.87 -1.00 -10.69
C ASP A 46 25.47 -0.21 -11.96
N ASP A 47 24.49 0.72 -11.94
CA ASP A 47 24.15 1.56 -13.11
C ASP A 47 23.23 2.76 -12.76
N LYS A 48 23.61 4.02 -13.09
CA LYS A 48 22.76 5.24 -12.97
C LYS A 48 21.94 5.50 -14.25
N PRO A 49 20.84 6.32 -14.25
CA PRO A 49 20.02 6.84 -13.16
C PRO A 49 18.52 6.46 -13.32
N ALA A 50 17.89 5.90 -12.28
CA ALA A 50 16.45 5.66 -12.28
C ALA A 50 15.68 6.88 -11.73
N ASP A 51 15.43 7.81 -12.63
CA ASP A 51 14.53 8.95 -12.50
C ASP A 51 13.07 8.49 -12.66
N LYS A 52 12.37 8.12 -11.58
CA LYS A 52 10.91 7.90 -11.59
C LYS A 52 10.29 8.22 -10.22
N LYS A 53 9.77 9.45 -10.17
CA LYS A 53 8.50 9.89 -9.56
C LYS A 53 8.17 9.31 -8.18
N ASP A 54 8.24 10.23 -7.23
CA ASP A 54 7.78 10.08 -5.86
C ASP A 54 6.38 9.48 -5.78
N ALA A 55 6.22 8.56 -4.84
CA ALA A 55 4.96 7.90 -4.55
C ALA A 55 4.00 8.90 -3.88
N GLU A 56 3.17 9.56 -4.67
CA GLU A 56 2.01 10.29 -4.16
C GLU A 56 0.95 9.28 -3.67
N PHE A 57 0.98 9.00 -2.37
CA PHE A 57 -0.09 8.28 -1.69
C PHE A 57 -1.18 9.27 -1.29
N SER A 58 -2.15 9.49 -2.17
CA SER A 58 -3.41 10.17 -1.81
C SER A 58 -4.12 9.36 -0.73
N LYS A 59 -4.05 9.89 0.49
CA LYS A 59 -4.77 9.42 1.65
C LYS A 59 -6.15 10.07 1.62
N GLU A 60 -7.08 9.52 0.85
CA GLU A 60 -8.49 9.88 0.96
C GLU A 60 -9.29 8.71 1.53
N ASN A 61 -9.53 8.82 2.83
CA ASN A 61 -10.63 8.19 3.54
C ASN A 61 -11.01 9.17 4.65
N GLU A 62 -11.68 10.27 4.28
CA GLU A 62 -12.58 10.94 5.22
C GLU A 62 -14.00 10.40 4.95
N VAL A 63 -14.48 9.61 5.90
CA VAL A 63 -15.89 9.32 6.09
C VAL A 63 -16.54 10.61 6.59
N LYS A 64 -17.42 11.22 5.79
CA LYS A 64 -18.50 12.09 6.27
C LYS A 64 -19.81 11.67 5.60
N ASP A 65 -20.41 10.64 6.20
CA ASP A 65 -21.86 10.53 6.28
C ASP A 65 -22.36 11.73 7.09
N ASN A 66 -23.27 12.52 6.52
CA ASN A 66 -24.31 13.33 7.17
C ASN A 66 -24.95 14.27 6.12
N THR A 67 -26.13 13.88 5.66
CA THR A 67 -27.34 14.71 5.52
C THR A 67 -27.15 16.23 5.41
N ASN A 68 -27.38 16.79 4.22
CA ASN A 68 -28.46 17.75 4.02
C ASN A 68 -28.74 17.98 2.54
N SER A 69 -30.00 17.70 2.17
CA SER A 69 -30.67 18.15 0.96
C SER A 69 -30.81 19.67 0.93
N VAL A 70 -31.31 20.14 -0.23
CA VAL A 70 -31.72 21.50 -0.62
C VAL A 70 -30.57 22.29 -1.26
N GLU A 71 -30.31 22.10 -2.56
CA GLU A 71 -30.99 22.77 -3.69
C GLU A 71 -30.97 24.29 -3.58
N ASP A 72 -29.95 24.92 -4.15
CA ASP A 72 -30.04 26.31 -4.61
C ASP A 72 -29.85 26.34 -6.13
N ASN A 73 -30.98 26.25 -6.82
CA ASN A 73 -31.10 26.60 -8.23
C ASN A 73 -31.07 28.13 -8.34
N LYS A 74 -30.03 28.62 -9.00
CA LYS A 74 -30.18 29.45 -10.22
C LYS A 74 -31.20 30.59 -10.15
N LYS A 75 -30.64 31.80 -9.99
CA LYS A 75 -30.89 32.97 -10.84
C LYS A 75 -32.33 33.53 -10.82
N GLU A 76 -32.54 34.56 -10.01
CA GLU A 76 -33.11 35.88 -10.38
C GLU A 76 -32.88 36.91 -9.28
#